data_AF-A0AAF0QER5-F1
#
_entry.id   AF-A0AAF0QER5-F1
#
_cell.length_a   1.000
_cell.length_b   1.000
_cell.length_c   1.000
_cell.angle_alpha   90.00
_cell.angle_beta   90.00
_cell.angle_gamma   90.00
#
_symmetry.space_group_name_H-M   'P 1'
#
loop_
_entity.id
_entity.type
_entity.pdbx_description
1 polymer ?
#
loop_
_entity_poly.entity_id
_entity_poly.type
_entity_poly.pdbx_seq_one_letter_code
_entity_poly.pdbx_strand_id
1 'polypeptide(L)' 'MILKSGFFHADPHPGNILICKGSEASVALLDYGQVKDLPDELRLGYARLVLAIADNNPLRASESYRCSNLP' A
#
# COMPACT_ATOMS: atom_id res chain seq x y z
N MET A 1 -6.70 -0.08 -1.63
CA MET A 1 -6.04 0.89 -0.75
C MET A 1 -4.82 1.50 -1.42
N ILE A 2 -3.68 0.83 -1.51
CA ILE A 2 -2.43 1.49 -1.96
C ILE A 2 -2.43 1.77 -3.48
N LEU A 3 -2.51 0.73 -4.31
CA LEU A 3 -2.35 0.85 -5.77
C LEU A 3 -3.57 1.44 -6.50
N LYS A 4 -4.78 1.31 -5.92
CA LYS A 4 -6.03 1.77 -6.52
C LYS A 4 -6.45 3.16 -6.05
N SER A 5 -6.42 3.41 -4.74
CA SER A 5 -6.98 4.61 -4.13
C SER A 5 -5.94 5.52 -3.48
N GLY A 6 -4.65 5.17 -3.50
CA GLY A 6 -3.60 5.99 -2.90
C GLY A 6 -3.67 6.08 -1.37
N PHE A 7 -4.33 5.16 -0.68
CA PHE A 7 -4.38 5.13 0.78
C PHE A 7 -3.51 4.01 1.34
N PHE A 8 -2.67 4.33 2.31
CA PHE A 8 -1.83 3.37 3.02
C PHE A 8 -2.12 3.41 4.52
N HIS A 9 -2.49 2.26 5.08
CA HIS A 9 -2.56 2.08 6.52
C HIS A 9 -1.21 1.51 6.98
N ALA A 10 -0.40 2.34 7.61
CA ALA A 10 0.98 2.03 7.96
C ALA A 10 1.13 1.13 9.19
N ASP A 11 0.04 0.88 9.92
CA ASP A 11 0.01 0.06 11.13
C ASP A 11 -1.25 -0.82 11.18
N PRO A 12 -1.37 -1.84 10.31
CA PRO A 12 -2.49 -2.77 10.31
C PRO A 12 -2.34 -3.80 11.45
N HIS A 13 -2.19 -3.34 12.69
CA HIS A 13 -2.16 -4.21 13.87
C HIS A 13 -3.47 -5.02 13.96
N PRO A 14 -3.43 -6.31 14.35
CA PRO A 14 -4.64 -7.15 14.40
C PRO A 14 -5.76 -6.57 15.26
N GLY A 15 -5.42 -5.81 16.31
CA GLY A 15 -6.40 -5.11 17.17
C GLY A 15 -7.24 -4.05 16.44
N ASN A 16 -6.82 -3.57 15.27
CA ASN A 16 -7.53 -2.58 14.46
C ASN A 16 -8.56 -3.21 13.51
N ILE A 17 -8.64 -4.54 13.44
CA ILE A 17 -9.47 -5.29 12.50
C ILE A 17 -10.45 -6.15 13.28
N LEU A 18 -11.75 -5.87 13.14
CA LEU A 18 -12.80 -6.71 13.70
C LEU A 18 -13.56 -7.44 12.61
N ILE A 19 -13.83 -8.74 12.84
CA ILE A 19 -14.75 -9.51 12.01
C ILE A 19 -16.16 -9.34 12.59
N CYS A 20 -17.02 -8.68 11.83
CA CYS A 20 -18.39 -8.45 12.20
C CYS A 20 -19.22 -9.73 11.96
N LYS A 21 -20.02 -10.12 12.94
CA LYS A 21 -20.97 -11.24 12.82
C LYS A 21 -22.32 -10.69 12.37
N GLY A 22 -22.87 -11.25 11.30
CA GLY A 22 -24.16 -10.87 10.73
C GLY A 22 -24.62 -11.89 9.68
N SER A 23 -25.71 -11.58 8.97
CA SER A 23 -26.15 -12.37 7.80
C SER A 23 -25.13 -12.37 6.66
N GLU A 24 -24.27 -11.36 6.62
CA GLU A 24 -23.15 -11.23 5.68
C GLU A 24 -21.84 -11.04 6.45
N ALA A 25 -20.76 -11.63 5.94
CA ALA A 25 -19.43 -11.44 6.50
C ALA A 25 -18.90 -10.05 6.16
N SER A 26 -18.58 -9.25 7.19
CA SER A 26 -18.00 -7.92 7.01
C SER A 26 -16.86 -7.66 7.98
N VAL A 27 -16.02 -6.67 7.64
CA VAL A 27 -14.82 -6.29 8.40
C VAL A 27 -14.95 -4.83 8.80
N ALA A 28 -14.71 -4.53 10.07
CA ALA A 28 -14.60 -3.17 10.58
C ALA A 28 -13.13 -2.81 10.86
N LEU A 29 -12.72 -1.62 10.43
CA LEU A 29 -11.41 -1.03 10.71
C LEU A 29 -11.58 0.09 11.74
N LEU A 30 -10.79 0.05 12.82
CA LEU A 30 -10.98 0.90 13.99
C LEU A 30 -10.08 2.13 14.02
N ASP A 31 -8.79 1.95 13.77
CA ASP A 31 -7.78 2.99 13.93
C ASP A 31 -7.29 3.51 12.57
N TYR A 32 -7.34 4.83 12.40
CA TYR A 32 -6.89 5.53 11.20
C TYR A 32 -5.75 6.52 11.49
N GLY A 33 -5.18 6.51 12.70
CA GLY A 33 -4.13 7.45 13.12
C GLY A 33 -2.86 7.37 12.27
N GLN A 34 -2.56 6.18 11.75
CA GLN A 34 -1.41 5.91 10.87
C GLN A 34 -1.83 5.66 9.43
N VAL A 35 -2.85 6.36 8.94
CA VAL A 35 -3.22 6.36 7.52
C VAL A 35 -2.54 7.53 6.82
N LYS A 36 -2.04 7.28 5.60
CA LYS A 36 -1.37 8.26 4.75
C LYS A 36 -1.91 8.23 3.34
N ASP A 37 -2.01 9.42 2.75
CA ASP A 37 -2.16 9.58 1.31
C ASP A 37 -0.83 9.29 0.62
N LEU A 38 -0.91 8.56 -0.49
CA LEU A 38 0.18 8.27 -1.38
C LEU A 38 0.01 9.12 -2.64
N PRO A 39 0.85 10.13 -2.86
CA PRO A 39 0.86 10.90 -4.10
C PRO A 39 0.96 9.98 -5.31
N ASP A 40 0.35 10.38 -6.43
CA ASP A 40 0.29 9.55 -7.63
C ASP A 40 1.67 9.15 -8.16
N GLU A 41 2.65 10.04 -8.10
CA GLU A 41 4.02 9.75 -8.53
C GLU A 41 4.66 8.64 -7.68
N LEU A 42 4.54 8.75 -6.36
CA LEU A 42 5.01 7.73 -5.41
C LEU A 42 4.26 6.41 -5.61
N ARG A 43 2.94 6.45 -5.82
CA ARG A 43 2.10 5.27 -6.08
C ARG A 43 2.50 4.55 -7.37
N LEU A 44 2.76 5.30 -8.44
CA LEU A 44 3.22 4.74 -9.72
C LEU A 44 4.65 4.19 -9.62
N GLY A 45 5.53 4.89 -8.90
CA GLY A 45 6.88 4.42 -8.61
C GLY A 45 6.89 3.10 -7.83
N TYR A 46 6.05 3.02 -6.79
CA TYR A 46 5.84 1.80 -6.02
C TYR A 46 5.29 0.65 -6.89
N ALA A 47 4.32 0.92 -7.78
CA ALA A 47 3.81 -0.08 -8.71
C ALA A 47 4.90 -0.63 -9.65
N ARG A 48 5.75 0.25 -10.21
CA ARG A 48 6.88 -0.16 -11.06
C ARG A 48 7.90 -0.99 -10.29
N LEU A 49 8.17 -0.63 -9.03
CA LEU A 49 9.07 -1.38 -8.16
C LEU A 49 8.55 -2.81 -7.94
N VAL A 50 7.27 -2.97 -7.60
CA VAL A 50 6.64 -4.29 -7.40
C VAL A 50 6.72 -5.15 -8.66
N LEU A 51 6.44 -4.57 -9.83
CA LEU A 51 6.56 -5.28 -11.12
C LEU A 51 8.00 -5.71 -11.40
N ALA A 52 8.97 -4.82 -11.22
CA ALA A 52 10.38 -5.14 -11.46
C ALA A 52 10.91 -6.25 -10.55
N ILE A 53 10.44 -6.31 -9.29
CA ILE A 53 10.77 -7.40 -8.36
C ILE A 53 10.13 -8.71 -8.83
N ALA A 54 8.85 -8.69 -9.22
CA ALA A 54 8.15 -9.86 -9.75
C ALA A 54 8.82 -10.43 -11.01
N ASP A 55 9.37 -9.55 -11.84
CA ASP A 55 10.11 -9.89 -13.06
C ASP A 55 11.57 -10.33 -12.80
N ASN A 56 12.03 -10.38 -11.55
CA ASN A 56 13.43 -10.62 -11.17
C ASN A 56 14.42 -9.68 -11.89
N ASN A 57 14.05 -8.42 -12.08
CA ASN A 57 14.89 -7.42 -12.75
C ASN A 57 15.50 -6.43 -11.73
N PRO A 58 16.72 -6.68 -11.22
CA PRO A 58 17.31 -5.87 -10.16
C PRO A 58 17.65 -4.44 -10.60
N LEU A 59 17.99 -4.25 -11.89
CA LEU A 59 18.27 -2.93 -12.44
C LEU A 59 17.01 -2.06 -12.41
N ARG A 60 15.90 -2.55 -12.97
CA ARG A 60 14.62 -1.84 -12.97
C ARG A 60 14.06 -1.63 -11.57
N ALA A 61 14.29 -2.57 -10.66
CA ALA A 61 13.90 -2.41 -9.25
C ALA A 61 14.69 -1.24 -8.61
N SER A 62 16.00 -1.17 -8.84
CA SER A 62 16.85 -0.10 -8.30
C SER A 62 16.47 1.28 -8.86
N GLU A 63 16.16 1.37 -10.15
CA GLU A 63 15.72 2.60 -10.81
C GLU A 63 14.36 3.05 -10.29
N SER A 64 13.40 2.11 -10.20
CA SER A 64 12.06 2.40 -9.71
C SER A 64 12.08 2.90 -8.26
N TYR A 65 12.94 2.32 -7.41
CA TYR A 65 13.13 2.78 -6.04
C TYR A 65 13.68 4.21 -5.97
N ARG A 66 14.69 4.54 -6.79
CA ARG A 66 15.27 5.90 -6.83
C ARG A 66 14.27 6.94 -7.32
N CYS A 67 13.54 6.65 -8.39
CA CYS A 67 12.53 7.56 -8.93
C CYS A 67 11.32 7.74 -7.99
N SER A 68 11.05 6.78 -7.09
CA SER A 68 9.99 6.91 -6.08
C SER A 68 10.38 7.80 -4.89
N ASN A 69 11.67 8.13 -4.75
CA ASN A 69 12.24 8.89 -3.64
C ASN A 69 12.69 10.31 -4.05
N LEU A 70 12.31 10.78 -5.24
CA LEU A 70 12.52 12.16 -5.64
C LEU A 70 11.48 13.05 -4.93
N PRO A 71 11.90 14.20 -4.38
CA PRO A 71 11.01 15.13 -3.68
C PRO A 71 9.94 15.73 -4.59
#